data_AF-A0A8X6HT91-F1
#
_entry.id   AF-A0A8X6HT91-F1
#
_cell.length_a   1.000
_cell.length_b   1.000
_cell.length_c   1.000
_cell.angle_alpha   90.00
_cell.angle_beta   90.00
_cell.angle_gamma   90.00
#
_symmetry.space_group_name_H-M   'P 1'
#
loop_
_entity.id
_entity.type
_entity.pdbx_description
1 polymer ?
#
loop_
_entity_poly.entity_id
_entity_poly.type
_entity_poly.pdbx_seq_one_letter_code
_entity_poly.pdbx_strand_id
1 'polypeptide(L)'
;MPMRKRGSLGRKTVKSKVVKHTRAAATPDEKRTRLQADQVRHSLARAAETPEQYQVRLQSQQVRQNASREAETPEQRQSRLDEDQVRHRVARAAETPVQHVARLLDLRKQRNIAITLKWKAQMHDGFMYNPRNDYESNNLLDIGRMSNVCLKCSALKWKGETPGMCCSSGKVKLPPILKPPEPLCSLLKGETEQSKDFVKHIRLFNNMFAMTSFKSNVDLNNGWTQHSSPRPSVPPFWTSSSSQCFRLPKIQQISPDLLLGRR
;
A
#
# COMPACT_ATOMS: atom_id res chain seq x y z
N MET A 1 3.19 -15.42 -64.80
CA MET A 1 3.81 -16.39 -63.87
C MET A 1 2.87 -17.58 -63.70
N PRO A 2 3.30 -18.85 -63.88
CA PRO A 2 2.39 -19.97 -63.74
C PRO A 2 2.10 -20.22 -62.26
N MET A 3 0.82 -20.29 -61.90
CA MET A 3 0.39 -20.59 -60.55
C MET A 3 0.80 -22.02 -60.15
N ARG A 4 1.62 -22.15 -59.09
CA ARG A 4 1.94 -23.45 -58.51
C ARG A 4 0.66 -24.08 -57.96
N LYS A 5 0.28 -25.25 -58.51
CA LYS A 5 -0.80 -26.10 -57.98
C LYS A 5 -0.49 -26.42 -56.51
N ARG A 6 -1.38 -26.02 -55.59
CA ARG A 6 -1.30 -26.45 -54.18
C ARG A 6 -1.42 -27.97 -54.14
N GLY A 7 -0.36 -28.66 -53.74
CA GLY A 7 -0.38 -30.12 -53.56
C GLY A 7 -1.49 -30.52 -52.59
N SER A 8 -2.17 -31.64 -52.85
CA SER A 8 -3.30 -32.10 -52.04
C SER A 8 -2.83 -32.55 -50.65
N LEU A 9 -2.96 -31.67 -49.67
CA LEU A 9 -2.64 -31.92 -48.26
C LEU A 9 -3.48 -33.05 -47.61
N GLY A 10 -4.44 -33.63 -48.34
CA GLY A 10 -5.29 -34.73 -47.88
C GLY A 10 -4.91 -36.15 -48.37
N ARG A 11 -3.98 -36.31 -49.32
CA ARG A 11 -3.68 -37.65 -49.87
C ARG A 11 -2.65 -38.39 -49.00
N LYS A 12 -3.14 -39.37 -48.22
CA LYS A 12 -2.26 -40.26 -47.43
C LYS A 12 -1.33 -41.06 -48.34
N THR A 13 -0.03 -40.89 -48.13
CA THR A 13 1.02 -41.63 -48.85
C THR A 13 0.94 -43.13 -48.58
N VAL A 14 1.38 -43.95 -49.54
CA VAL A 14 1.44 -45.41 -49.38
C VAL A 14 2.23 -45.80 -48.12
N LYS A 15 3.37 -45.14 -47.88
CA LYS A 15 4.18 -45.32 -46.64
C LYS A 15 3.37 -45.08 -45.36
N SER A 16 2.59 -44.01 -45.28
CA SER A 16 1.80 -43.73 -44.07
C SER A 16 0.70 -44.77 -43.84
N LYS A 17 0.11 -45.32 -44.91
CA LYS A 17 -0.86 -46.42 -44.83
C LYS A 17 -0.21 -47.71 -44.32
N VAL A 18 0.93 -48.10 -44.88
CA VAL A 18 1.67 -49.30 -44.47
C VAL A 18 2.11 -49.20 -43.00
N VAL A 19 2.64 -48.05 -42.58
CA VAL A 19 2.99 -47.81 -41.16
C VAL A 19 1.76 -47.90 -40.27
N LYS A 20 0.60 -47.37 -40.67
CA LYS A 20 -0.63 -47.50 -39.88
C LYS A 20 -1.05 -48.97 -39.70
N HIS A 21 -1.07 -49.75 -40.78
CA HIS A 21 -1.46 -51.16 -40.73
C HIS A 21 -0.48 -52.00 -39.91
N THR A 22 0.83 -51.84 -40.10
CA THR A 22 1.86 -52.55 -39.32
C THR A 22 1.79 -52.19 -37.83
N ARG A 23 1.54 -50.92 -37.48
CA ARG A 23 1.36 -50.52 -36.07
C ARG A 23 0.09 -51.07 -35.43
N ALA A 24 -0.96 -51.31 -36.22
CA ALA A 24 -2.22 -51.88 -35.76
C ALA A 24 -2.14 -53.40 -35.54
N ALA A 25 -1.33 -54.09 -36.35
CA ALA A 25 -1.06 -55.52 -36.23
C ALA A 25 0.09 -55.86 -35.26
N ALA A 26 0.75 -54.87 -34.67
CA ALA A 26 1.91 -55.07 -33.80
C ALA A 26 1.53 -55.69 -32.45
N THR A 27 2.39 -56.58 -31.96
CA THR A 27 2.23 -57.19 -30.63
C THR A 27 2.47 -56.19 -29.49
N PRO A 28 2.03 -56.48 -28.25
CA PRO A 28 2.30 -55.62 -27.09
C PRO A 28 3.80 -55.37 -26.86
N ASP A 29 4.66 -56.37 -27.07
CA ASP A 29 6.11 -56.26 -26.88
C ASP A 29 6.79 -55.46 -27.99
N GLU A 30 6.38 -55.65 -29.24
CA GLU A 30 6.81 -54.79 -30.37
C GLU A 30 6.37 -53.33 -30.18
N LYS A 31 5.18 -53.12 -29.60
CA LYS A 31 4.71 -51.79 -29.25
C LYS A 31 5.55 -51.20 -28.11
N ARG A 32 5.87 -51.97 -27.08
CA ARG A 32 6.68 -51.52 -25.93
C ARG A 32 8.09 -51.15 -26.35
N THR A 33 8.77 -52.01 -27.11
CA THR A 33 10.12 -51.75 -27.64
C THR A 33 10.14 -50.50 -28.54
N ARG A 34 9.14 -50.32 -29.41
CA ARG A 34 9.01 -49.10 -30.22
C ARG A 34 8.84 -47.85 -29.37
N LEU A 35 8.00 -47.89 -28.34
CA LEU A 35 7.79 -46.75 -27.44
C LEU A 35 9.05 -46.42 -26.61
N GLN A 36 9.79 -47.45 -26.16
CA GLN A 36 11.07 -47.26 -25.48
C GLN A 36 12.10 -46.61 -26.41
N ALA A 37 12.23 -47.09 -27.65
CA ALA A 37 13.12 -46.49 -28.64
C ALA A 37 12.75 -45.03 -28.97
N ASP A 38 11.46 -44.71 -29.01
CA ASP A 38 10.96 -43.35 -29.22
C ASP A 38 11.25 -42.43 -28.02
N GLN A 39 11.05 -42.94 -26.79
CA GLN A 39 11.38 -42.23 -25.56
C GLN A 39 12.88 -41.90 -25.49
N VAL A 40 13.75 -42.86 -25.81
CA VAL A 40 15.20 -42.67 -25.87
C VAL A 40 15.54 -41.61 -26.91
N ARG A 41 15.00 -41.72 -28.12
CA ARG A 41 15.23 -40.73 -29.18
C ARG A 41 14.81 -39.32 -28.78
N HIS A 42 13.62 -39.17 -28.20
CA HIS A 42 13.15 -37.87 -27.70
C HIS A 42 13.99 -37.34 -26.54
N SER A 43 14.50 -38.21 -25.66
CA SER A 43 15.39 -37.80 -24.56
C SER A 43 16.74 -37.30 -25.08
N LEU A 44 17.35 -37.99 -26.05
CA LEU A 44 18.60 -37.60 -26.67
C LEU A 44 18.45 -36.30 -27.47
N ALA A 45 17.36 -36.16 -28.22
CA ALA A 45 17.05 -34.93 -28.94
C ALA A 45 16.91 -33.73 -27.98
N ARG A 46 16.22 -33.90 -26.84
CA ARG A 46 16.10 -32.85 -25.81
C ARG A 46 17.43 -32.52 -25.13
N ALA A 47 18.29 -33.51 -24.92
CA ALA A 47 19.61 -33.31 -24.31
C ALA A 47 20.56 -32.52 -25.25
N ALA A 48 20.36 -32.62 -26.56
CA ALA A 48 21.12 -31.91 -27.58
C ALA A 48 20.54 -30.53 -27.94
N GLU A 49 19.46 -30.08 -27.30
CA GLU A 49 18.84 -28.78 -27.58
C GLU A 49 19.76 -27.61 -27.19
N THR A 50 19.82 -26.60 -28.05
CA THR A 50 20.44 -25.31 -27.68
C THR A 50 19.53 -24.54 -26.72
N PRO A 51 20.04 -23.53 -25.98
CA PRO A 51 19.23 -22.69 -25.10
C PRO A 51 18.04 -22.03 -25.82
N GLU A 52 18.20 -21.59 -27.07
CA GLU A 52 17.13 -20.98 -27.86
C GLU A 52 16.05 -22.00 -28.23
N GLN A 53 16.47 -23.18 -28.66
CA GLN A 53 15.54 -24.29 -28.98
C GLN A 53 14.77 -24.73 -27.73
N TYR A 54 15.44 -24.79 -26.59
CA TYR A 54 14.83 -25.07 -25.29
C TYR A 54 13.73 -24.05 -24.94
N GLN A 55 14.01 -22.75 -25.11
CA GLN A 55 13.04 -21.69 -24.84
C GLN A 55 11.82 -21.78 -25.78
N VAL A 56 12.04 -21.98 -27.08
CA VAL A 56 10.96 -22.14 -28.06
C VAL A 56 10.08 -23.35 -27.73
N ARG A 57 10.68 -24.47 -27.32
CA ARG A 57 9.93 -25.66 -26.89
C ARG A 57 9.11 -25.39 -25.64
N LEU A 58 9.68 -24.70 -24.65
CA LEU A 58 8.99 -24.36 -23.40
C LEU A 58 7.80 -23.43 -23.67
N GLN A 59 7.99 -22.38 -24.47
CA GLN A 59 6.91 -21.47 -24.88
C GLN A 59 5.81 -22.22 -25.65
N SER A 60 6.19 -23.07 -26.61
CA SER A 60 5.23 -23.88 -27.37
C SER A 60 4.43 -24.84 -26.47
N GLN A 61 5.07 -25.40 -25.44
CA GLN A 61 4.40 -26.26 -24.45
C GLN A 61 3.43 -25.46 -23.58
N GLN A 62 3.84 -24.28 -23.12
CA GLN A 62 3.00 -23.39 -22.33
C GLN A 62 1.74 -22.97 -23.10
N VAL A 63 1.89 -22.56 -24.37
CA VAL A 63 0.76 -22.18 -25.23
C VAL A 63 -0.23 -23.33 -25.39
N ARG A 64 0.26 -24.56 -25.68
CA ARG A 64 -0.62 -25.73 -25.79
C ARG A 64 -1.33 -26.08 -24.49
N GLN A 65 -0.63 -25.99 -23.36
CA GLN A 65 -1.23 -26.25 -22.05
C GLN A 65 -2.29 -25.21 -21.69
N ASN A 66 -2.02 -23.93 -21.95
CA ASN A 66 -2.97 -22.84 -21.69
C ASN A 66 -4.21 -22.99 -22.58
N ALA A 67 -4.04 -23.24 -23.88
CA ALA A 67 -5.17 -23.48 -24.78
C ALA A 67 -6.02 -24.68 -24.33
N SER A 68 -5.38 -25.76 -23.87
CA SER A 68 -6.10 -26.90 -23.29
C SER A 68 -6.88 -26.53 -22.03
N ARG A 69 -6.31 -25.71 -21.13
CA ARG A 69 -6.96 -25.24 -19.89
C ARG A 69 -8.09 -24.26 -20.16
N GLU A 70 -7.98 -23.45 -21.20
CA GLU A 70 -9.02 -22.51 -21.62
C GLU A 70 -10.23 -23.24 -22.22
N ALA A 71 -10.00 -24.35 -22.91
CA ALA A 71 -11.06 -25.20 -23.46
C ALA A 71 -11.70 -26.15 -22.42
N GLU A 72 -11.24 -26.16 -21.17
CA GLU A 72 -11.81 -27.00 -20.11
C GLU A 72 -13.24 -26.57 -19.76
N THR A 73 -14.15 -27.54 -19.73
CA THR A 73 -15.46 -27.38 -19.09
C THR A 73 -15.32 -27.18 -17.58
N PRO A 74 -16.33 -26.60 -16.90
CA PRO A 74 -16.32 -26.46 -15.43
C PRO A 74 -16.08 -27.78 -14.70
N GLU A 75 -16.65 -28.89 -15.18
CA GLU A 75 -16.51 -30.22 -14.58
C GLU A 75 -15.09 -30.77 -14.74
N GLN A 76 -14.50 -30.63 -15.93
CA GLN A 76 -13.12 -31.02 -16.18
C GLN A 76 -12.13 -30.18 -15.36
N ARG A 77 -12.41 -28.87 -15.23
CA ARG A 77 -11.64 -27.97 -14.38
C ARG A 77 -11.68 -28.41 -12.92
N GLN A 78 -12.87 -28.75 -12.42
CA GLN A 78 -13.04 -29.20 -11.03
C GLN A 78 -12.28 -30.52 -10.80
N SER A 79 -12.46 -31.50 -11.69
CA SER A 79 -11.73 -32.77 -11.62
C SER A 79 -10.21 -32.56 -11.61
N ARG A 80 -9.68 -31.67 -12.46
CA ARG A 80 -8.24 -31.33 -12.44
C ARG A 80 -7.79 -30.72 -11.11
N LEU A 81 -8.59 -29.82 -10.53
CA LEU A 81 -8.29 -29.20 -9.24
C LEU A 81 -8.33 -30.22 -8.09
N ASP A 82 -9.30 -31.13 -8.11
CA ASP A 82 -9.43 -32.20 -7.12
C ASP A 82 -8.22 -33.16 -7.20
N GLU A 83 -7.83 -33.57 -8.40
CA GLU A 83 -6.63 -34.37 -8.63
C GLU A 83 -5.37 -33.64 -8.15
N ASP A 84 -5.24 -32.34 -8.44
CA ASP A 84 -4.11 -31.53 -8.00
C ASP A 84 -4.04 -31.41 -6.47
N GLN A 85 -5.19 -31.20 -5.83
CA GLN A 85 -5.30 -31.15 -4.37
C GLN A 85 -4.89 -32.48 -3.73
N VAL A 86 -5.33 -33.61 -4.29
CA VAL A 86 -4.95 -34.95 -3.83
C VAL A 86 -3.45 -35.16 -4.01
N ARG A 87 -2.87 -34.83 -5.17
CA ARG A 87 -1.42 -34.94 -5.42
C ARG A 87 -0.62 -34.12 -4.40
N HIS A 88 -1.00 -32.87 -4.17
CA HIS A 88 -0.34 -32.03 -3.19
C HIS A 88 -0.52 -32.55 -1.75
N ARG A 89 -1.68 -33.11 -1.41
CA ARG A 89 -1.91 -33.73 -0.09
C ARG A 89 -1.01 -34.94 0.12
N VAL A 90 -0.92 -35.84 -0.86
CA VAL A 90 -0.06 -37.03 -0.82
C VAL A 90 1.41 -36.63 -0.73
N ALA A 91 1.85 -35.67 -1.54
CA ALA A 91 3.22 -35.16 -1.49
C ALA A 91 3.57 -34.58 -0.11
N ARG A 92 2.66 -33.79 0.48
CA ARG A 92 2.84 -33.24 1.85
C ARG A 92 2.88 -34.32 2.93
N ALA A 93 2.08 -35.38 2.80
CA ALA A 93 2.08 -36.48 3.75
C ALA A 93 3.39 -37.30 3.70
N ALA A 94 4.04 -37.33 2.54
CA ALA A 94 5.33 -37.98 2.34
C ALA A 94 6.54 -37.06 2.61
N GLU A 95 6.33 -35.82 3.06
CA GLU A 95 7.43 -34.88 3.35
C GLU A 95 8.30 -35.41 4.51
N THR A 96 9.61 -35.39 4.30
CA THR A 96 10.57 -35.53 5.40
C THR A 96 10.55 -34.29 6.29
N PRO A 97 11.02 -34.36 7.56
CA PRO A 97 11.07 -33.19 8.44
C PRO A 97 11.85 -32.01 7.85
N VAL A 98 12.94 -32.26 7.12
CA VAL A 98 13.74 -31.21 6.47
C VAL A 98 12.97 -30.54 5.35
N GLN A 99 12.29 -31.31 4.50
CA GLN A 99 11.45 -30.77 3.42
C GLN A 99 10.28 -29.96 3.97
N HIS A 100 9.67 -30.41 5.07
CA HIS A 100 8.61 -29.71 5.76
C HIS A 100 9.06 -28.31 6.22
N VAL A 101 10.20 -28.22 6.90
CA VAL A 101 10.78 -26.94 7.35
C VAL A 101 11.10 -26.05 6.16
N ALA A 102 11.71 -26.59 5.10
CA ALA A 102 12.02 -25.83 3.89
C ALA A 102 10.76 -25.21 3.26
N ARG A 103 9.65 -25.98 3.17
CA ARG A 103 8.36 -25.47 2.68
C ARG A 103 7.81 -24.35 3.56
N LEU A 104 7.88 -24.48 4.89
CA LEU A 104 7.42 -23.43 5.79
C LEU A 104 8.24 -22.14 5.66
N LEU A 105 9.56 -22.25 5.50
CA LEU A 105 10.44 -21.11 5.28
C LEU A 105 10.13 -20.40 3.95
N ASP A 106 9.90 -21.17 2.87
CA ASP A 106 9.52 -20.60 1.59
C ASP A 106 8.16 -19.90 1.64
N LEU A 107 7.16 -20.52 2.30
CA LEU A 107 5.86 -19.87 2.54
C LEU A 107 6.01 -18.55 3.31
N ARG A 108 6.87 -18.52 4.33
CA ARG A 108 7.15 -17.28 5.07
C ARG A 108 7.81 -16.23 4.17
N LYS A 109 8.78 -16.63 3.35
CA LYS A 109 9.46 -15.75 2.39
C LYS A 109 8.47 -15.16 1.39
N GLN A 110 7.62 -15.99 0.79
CA GLN A 110 6.59 -15.55 -0.15
C GLN A 110 5.60 -14.58 0.50
N ARG A 111 5.15 -14.88 1.74
CA ARG A 111 4.26 -13.98 2.49
C ARG A 111 4.91 -12.61 2.73
N ASN A 112 6.18 -12.61 3.12
CA ASN A 112 6.92 -11.36 3.37
C ASN A 112 7.10 -10.55 2.08
N ILE A 113 7.38 -11.20 0.95
CA ILE A 113 7.46 -10.53 -0.36
C ILE A 113 6.10 -9.92 -0.72
N ALA A 114 5.01 -10.67 -0.57
CA ALA A 114 3.67 -10.17 -0.87
C ALA A 114 3.31 -8.94 -0.01
N ILE A 115 3.59 -8.99 1.29
CA ILE A 115 3.42 -7.84 2.20
C ILE A 115 4.26 -6.66 1.71
N THR A 116 5.54 -6.88 1.40
CA THR A 116 6.46 -5.83 0.94
C THR A 116 5.97 -5.17 -0.35
N LEU A 117 5.47 -5.94 -1.31
CA LEU A 117 4.95 -5.41 -2.56
C LEU A 117 3.70 -4.56 -2.34
N LYS A 118 2.79 -4.98 -1.45
CA LYS A 118 1.62 -4.17 -1.08
C LYS A 118 2.04 -2.85 -0.43
N TRP A 119 2.99 -2.87 0.50
CA TRP A 119 3.56 -1.66 1.09
C TRP A 119 4.17 -0.74 0.03
N LYS A 120 4.97 -1.27 -0.90
CA LYS A 120 5.56 -0.47 -1.98
C LYS A 120 4.52 0.19 -2.87
N ALA A 121 3.41 -0.50 -3.16
CA ALA A 121 2.33 0.06 -3.97
C ALA A 121 1.62 1.23 -3.26
N GLN A 122 1.53 1.18 -1.93
CA GLN A 122 0.82 2.17 -1.10
C GLN A 122 1.75 3.20 -0.45
N MET A 123 3.07 3.13 -0.69
CA MET A 123 4.06 3.98 -0.02
C MET A 123 3.83 5.47 -0.24
N HIS A 124 3.28 5.86 -1.40
CA HIS A 124 3.01 7.26 -1.72
C HIS A 124 1.72 7.80 -1.12
N ASP A 125 0.81 6.93 -0.66
CA ASP A 125 -0.48 7.35 -0.11
C ASP A 125 -0.33 8.15 1.20
N GLY A 126 0.77 7.94 1.93
CA GLY A 126 1.09 8.72 3.14
C GLY A 126 1.59 10.14 2.85
N PHE A 127 2.09 10.41 1.64
CA PHE A 127 2.57 11.74 1.24
C PHE A 127 1.52 12.50 0.42
N MET A 128 0.69 11.79 -0.34
CA MET A 128 -0.38 12.35 -1.16
C MET A 128 -1.70 11.75 -0.70
N TYR A 129 -2.33 12.40 0.28
CA TYR A 129 -3.63 11.98 0.77
C TYR A 129 -4.66 12.04 -0.37
N ASN A 130 -5.28 10.90 -0.66
CA ASN A 130 -6.39 10.82 -1.61
C ASN A 130 -7.68 10.54 -0.83
N PRO A 131 -8.61 11.50 -0.73
CA PRO A 131 -9.86 11.33 0.03
C PRO A 131 -10.78 10.23 -0.47
N ARG A 132 -10.53 9.68 -1.67
CA ARG A 132 -11.30 8.58 -2.27
C ARG A 132 -10.86 7.20 -1.79
N ASN A 133 -9.68 7.11 -1.18
CA ASN A 133 -9.15 5.84 -0.69
C ASN A 133 -9.75 5.53 0.69
N ASP A 134 -10.20 4.28 0.86
CA ASP A 134 -10.63 3.78 2.16
C ASP A 134 -9.41 3.32 2.97
N TYR A 135 -8.85 4.24 3.74
CA TYR A 135 -7.71 3.97 4.61
C TYR A 135 -8.08 3.20 5.87
N GLU A 136 -9.33 3.29 6.33
CA GLU A 136 -9.77 2.68 7.59
C GLU A 136 -9.84 1.16 7.49
N SER A 137 -10.23 0.62 6.32
CA SER A 137 -10.28 -0.83 6.10
C SER A 137 -8.93 -1.45 5.75
N ASN A 138 -7.88 -0.65 5.57
CA ASN A 138 -6.58 -1.16 5.17
C ASN A 138 -5.78 -1.70 6.37
N ASN A 139 -5.90 -3.01 6.61
CA ASN A 139 -5.16 -3.72 7.65
C ASN A 139 -3.62 -3.60 7.55
N LEU A 140 -3.06 -3.20 6.41
CA LEU A 140 -1.62 -2.92 6.32
C LEU A 140 -1.25 -1.65 7.10
N LEU A 141 -2.14 -0.65 7.11
CA LEU A 141 -1.93 0.64 7.78
C LEU A 141 -2.37 0.63 9.25
N ASP A 142 -2.94 -0.47 9.74
CA ASP A 142 -3.37 -0.59 11.13
C ASP A 142 -2.17 -0.76 12.08
N ILE A 143 -1.80 0.33 12.75
CA ILE A 143 -0.75 0.38 13.80
C ILE A 143 -1.31 -0.16 15.14
N GLY A 144 -2.61 -0.39 15.22
CA GLY A 144 -3.33 -0.86 16.39
C GLY A 144 -3.63 0.23 17.42
N ARG A 145 -4.25 -0.15 18.53
CA ARG A 145 -4.60 0.77 19.63
C ARG A 145 -3.38 1.13 20.49
N MET A 146 -3.28 2.41 20.82
CA MET A 146 -2.29 2.96 21.75
C MET A 146 -2.63 2.55 23.20
N SER A 147 -2.20 1.34 23.59
CA SER A 147 -2.65 0.66 24.81
C SER A 147 -1.51 0.30 25.77
N ASN A 148 -0.26 0.41 25.33
CA ASN A 148 0.89 0.08 26.18
C ASN A 148 1.28 1.29 27.03
N VAL A 149 1.26 1.17 28.35
CA VAL A 149 1.65 2.27 29.25
C VAL A 149 3.15 2.23 29.52
N CYS A 150 3.83 3.36 29.40
CA CYS A 150 5.22 3.48 29.79
C CYS A 150 5.38 3.46 31.32
N LEU A 151 6.17 2.55 31.86
CA LEU A 151 6.42 2.48 33.31
C LEU A 151 7.15 3.70 33.92
N LYS A 152 7.79 4.53 33.10
CA LYS A 152 8.64 5.65 33.56
C LYS A 152 7.91 7.00 33.55
N CYS A 153 7.11 7.26 32.51
CA CYS A 153 6.40 8.53 32.34
C CYS A 153 4.88 8.36 32.16
N SER A 154 4.36 7.15 32.25
CA SER A 154 2.94 6.80 32.06
C SER A 154 2.35 7.16 30.69
N ALA A 155 3.17 7.57 29.72
CA ALA A 155 2.71 7.81 28.36
C ALA A 155 2.19 6.51 27.71
N LEU A 156 1.09 6.62 26.98
CA LEU A 156 0.55 5.54 26.15
C LEU A 156 1.43 5.35 24.89
N LYS A 157 1.54 4.10 24.45
CA LYS A 157 2.40 3.64 23.36
C LYS A 157 1.68 2.64 22.47
N TRP A 158 2.14 2.53 21.23
CA TRP A 158 1.78 1.43 20.34
C TRP A 158 2.65 0.20 20.59
N LYS A 159 2.23 -0.97 20.07
CA LYS A 159 2.94 -2.25 20.25
C LYS A 159 4.29 -2.32 19.54
N GLY A 160 4.46 -1.60 18.43
CA GLY A 160 5.68 -1.61 17.62
C GLY A 160 6.71 -0.53 18.00
N GLU A 161 6.43 0.32 19.00
CA GLU A 161 7.36 1.41 19.34
C GLU A 161 8.60 0.91 20.08
N THR A 162 9.73 1.57 19.82
CA THR A 162 10.98 1.26 20.50
C THR A 162 10.91 1.64 21.99
N PRO A 163 11.55 0.84 22.88
CA PRO A 163 11.65 1.18 24.28
C PRO A 163 12.32 2.56 24.47
N GLY A 164 11.58 3.50 25.06
CA GLY A 164 12.09 4.83 25.36
C GLY A 164 11.69 5.92 24.37
N MET A 165 10.97 5.64 23.27
CA MET A 165 10.54 6.66 22.30
C MET A 165 9.76 7.83 22.96
N CYS A 166 9.03 7.56 24.04
CA CYS A 166 8.24 8.56 24.77
C CYS A 166 8.99 9.43 25.79
N CYS A 167 10.13 8.98 26.35
CA CYS A 167 10.80 9.69 27.47
C CYS A 167 12.32 9.50 27.50
N SER A 168 12.89 8.97 26.41
CA SER A 168 14.29 8.57 26.31
C SER A 168 14.72 7.71 27.49
N SER A 169 13.91 6.71 27.82
CA SER A 169 14.14 5.82 28.97
C SER A 169 14.16 6.54 30.32
N GLY A 170 13.32 7.55 30.51
CA GLY A 170 13.12 8.28 31.77
C GLY A 170 14.02 9.49 31.96
N LYS A 171 14.83 9.83 30.94
CA LYS A 171 15.67 11.03 30.94
C LYS A 171 14.86 12.30 30.79
N VAL A 172 13.74 12.23 30.07
CA VAL A 172 12.84 13.37 29.88
C VAL A 172 11.68 13.24 30.87
N LYS A 173 11.59 14.21 31.79
CA LYS A 173 10.44 14.39 32.68
C LYS A 173 9.74 15.68 32.29
N LEU A 174 8.55 15.57 31.70
CA LEU A 174 7.74 16.73 31.35
C LEU A 174 7.07 17.29 32.62
N PRO A 175 7.08 18.62 32.82
CA PRO A 175 6.26 19.25 33.85
C PRO A 175 4.78 18.94 33.64
N PRO A 176 3.97 18.88 34.71
CA PRO A 176 2.53 18.77 34.59
C PRO A 176 1.99 19.91 33.73
N ILE A 177 1.11 19.59 32.78
CA ILE A 177 0.46 20.60 31.94
C ILE A 177 -0.42 21.46 32.85
N LEU A 178 -0.09 22.75 32.95
CA LEU A 178 -0.90 23.70 33.70
C LEU A 178 -2.25 23.88 32.99
N LYS A 179 -3.32 24.05 33.77
CA LYS A 179 -4.64 24.34 33.20
C LYS A 179 -4.56 25.66 32.41
N PRO A 180 -5.08 25.70 31.17
CA PRO A 180 -5.11 26.93 30.40
C PRO A 180 -5.90 28.02 31.15
N PRO A 181 -5.56 29.30 30.98
CA PRO A 181 -6.32 30.39 31.59
C PRO A 181 -7.73 30.49 31.01
N GLU A 182 -8.66 31.08 31.77
CA GLU A 182 -9.99 31.42 31.23
C GLU A 182 -9.89 32.62 30.28
N PRO A 183 -10.68 32.65 29.18
CA PRO A 183 -11.82 31.78 28.84
C PRO A 183 -11.46 30.47 28.09
N LEU A 184 -10.17 30.22 27.80
CA LEU A 184 -9.73 29.11 26.96
C LEU A 184 -10.03 27.74 27.59
N CYS A 185 -9.92 27.64 28.91
CA CYS A 185 -10.24 26.41 29.63
C CYS A 185 -11.71 26.00 29.43
N SER A 186 -12.65 26.93 29.56
CA SER A 186 -14.07 26.65 29.31
C SER A 186 -14.36 26.36 27.84
N LEU A 187 -13.67 27.02 26.91
CA LEU A 187 -13.84 26.81 25.48
C LEU A 187 -13.30 25.46 24.99
N LEU A 188 -12.32 24.86 25.65
CA LEU A 188 -11.73 23.57 25.25
C LEU A 188 -12.47 22.32 25.76
N LYS A 189 -13.41 22.46 26.72
CA LYS A 189 -14.07 21.31 27.37
C LYS A 189 -15.19 20.66 26.56
N GLY A 190 -15.80 21.38 25.63
CA GLY A 190 -16.94 20.93 24.80
C GLY A 190 -18.31 20.95 25.50
N GLU A 191 -18.42 21.58 26.67
CA GLU A 191 -19.63 21.53 27.50
C GLU A 191 -20.74 22.46 27.01
N THR A 192 -20.39 23.65 26.52
CA THR A 192 -21.34 24.64 25.98
C THR A 192 -21.38 24.60 24.46
N GLU A 193 -22.44 25.12 23.85
CA GLU A 193 -22.55 25.17 22.38
C GLU A 193 -21.42 26.00 21.74
N GLN A 194 -21.02 27.09 22.40
CA GLN A 194 -19.85 27.89 22.02
C GLN A 194 -18.55 27.09 22.11
N SER A 195 -18.40 26.24 23.12
CA SER A 195 -17.22 25.39 23.28
C SER A 195 -17.15 24.29 22.21
N LYS A 196 -18.28 23.68 21.84
CA LYS A 196 -18.33 22.72 20.72
C LYS A 196 -17.97 23.37 19.39
N ASP A 197 -18.53 24.54 19.12
CA ASP A 197 -18.22 25.30 17.90
C ASP A 197 -16.75 25.72 17.84
N PHE A 198 -16.22 26.19 18.98
CA PHE A 198 -14.79 26.50 19.12
C PHE A 198 -13.90 25.29 18.83
N VAL A 199 -14.16 24.13 19.45
CA VAL A 199 -13.36 22.91 19.24
C VAL A 199 -13.46 22.43 17.79
N LYS A 200 -14.65 22.48 17.19
CA LYS A 200 -14.88 22.12 15.78
C LYS A 200 -14.05 22.99 14.83
N HIS A 201 -13.94 24.28 15.12
CA HIS A 201 -13.26 25.26 14.26
C HIS A 201 -11.92 25.76 14.82
N ILE A 202 -11.31 25.08 15.80
CA ILE A 202 -10.12 25.56 16.51
C ILE A 202 -8.94 25.89 15.58
N ARG A 203 -8.79 25.16 14.47
CA ARG A 203 -7.77 25.44 13.44
C ARG A 203 -7.97 26.80 12.76
N LEU A 204 -9.23 27.17 12.49
CA LEU A 204 -9.57 28.47 11.92
C LEU A 204 -9.22 29.60 12.90
N PHE A 205 -9.59 29.43 14.18
CA PHE A 205 -9.22 30.38 15.22
C PHE A 205 -7.69 30.51 15.35
N ASN A 206 -6.96 29.40 15.44
CA ASN A 206 -5.49 29.43 15.52
C ASN A 206 -4.86 30.13 14.30
N ASN A 207 -5.38 29.92 13.09
CA ASN A 207 -4.91 30.61 11.89
C ASN A 207 -5.19 32.11 11.93
N MET A 208 -6.36 32.52 12.44
CA MET A 208 -6.72 33.93 12.60
C MET A 208 -5.81 34.66 13.60
N PHE A 209 -5.34 33.95 14.63
CA PHE A 209 -4.40 34.46 15.63
C PHE A 209 -2.93 34.18 15.31
N ALA A 210 -2.60 33.63 14.13
CA ALA A 210 -1.23 33.23 13.79
C ALA A 210 -0.23 34.40 13.72
N MET A 211 -0.70 35.64 13.53
CA MET A 211 0.15 36.84 13.45
C MET A 211 0.00 37.79 14.65
N THR A 212 -0.78 37.44 15.68
CA THR A 212 -1.04 38.35 16.83
C THR A 212 0.03 38.29 17.92
N SER A 213 1.10 37.51 17.74
CA SER A 213 2.20 37.36 18.69
C SER A 213 3.39 38.29 18.44
N PHE A 214 3.37 39.16 17.41
CA PHE A 214 4.42 40.16 17.24
C PHE A 214 4.36 41.21 18.34
N LYS A 215 5.25 41.07 19.33
CA LYS A 215 5.60 42.12 20.27
C LYS A 215 6.92 42.74 19.81
N SER A 216 6.89 43.97 19.28
CA SER A 216 8.11 44.76 19.16
C SER A 216 8.42 45.38 20.51
N ASN A 217 9.61 45.11 21.05
CA ASN A 217 10.17 46.00 22.06
C ASN A 217 10.70 47.20 21.29
N VAL A 218 9.93 48.28 21.25
CA VAL A 218 10.44 49.56 20.74
C VAL A 218 11.38 50.11 21.82
N ASP A 219 12.68 49.94 21.61
CA ASP A 219 13.68 50.63 22.42
C ASP A 219 13.57 52.13 22.12
N LEU A 220 12.91 52.87 23.00
CA LEU A 220 12.79 54.33 22.96
C LEU A 220 14.09 55.03 23.43
N ASN A 221 15.26 54.50 23.07
CA ASN A 221 16.54 55.12 23.41
C ASN A 221 17.36 55.42 22.14
N ASN A 222 17.06 56.61 21.60
CA ASN A 222 17.94 57.59 20.98
C ASN A 222 19.17 57.09 20.19
N GLY A 223 19.09 57.27 18.87
CA GLY A 223 20.27 57.52 18.04
C GLY A 223 20.13 57.02 16.61
N TRP A 224 20.04 57.97 15.66
CA TRP A 224 20.30 57.82 14.22
C TRP A 224 19.14 57.41 13.32
N THR A 225 18.28 58.40 13.00
CA THR A 225 17.59 58.49 11.71
C THR A 225 18.54 59.05 10.65
N GLN A 226 18.83 58.31 9.57
CA GLN A 226 19.00 58.88 8.22
C GLN A 226 18.50 57.91 7.14
N HIS A 227 17.92 58.52 6.09
CA HIS A 227 17.48 57.97 4.80
C HIS A 227 16.01 57.50 4.67
N SER A 228 15.14 58.52 4.62
CA SER A 228 14.12 58.77 3.58
C SER A 228 13.57 57.58 2.76
N SER A 229 12.29 57.27 2.97
CA SER A 229 11.34 56.83 1.94
C SER A 229 9.90 57.18 2.38
N PRO A 230 8.96 57.47 1.46
CA PRO A 230 7.73 58.18 1.79
C PRO A 230 6.74 57.32 2.57
N ARG A 231 6.15 57.93 3.62
CA ARG A 231 4.99 57.41 4.35
C ARG A 231 3.83 57.12 3.38
N PRO A 232 3.17 55.96 3.43
CA PRO A 232 1.81 55.87 2.97
C PRO A 232 0.95 56.71 3.92
N SER A 233 0.23 57.69 3.37
CA SER A 233 -0.74 58.49 4.09
C SER A 233 -1.84 57.59 4.66
N VAL A 234 -1.95 57.54 5.98
CA VAL A 234 -3.12 56.96 6.68
C VAL A 234 -4.22 58.02 6.66
N PRO A 235 -5.49 57.68 6.33
CA PRO A 235 -6.58 58.65 6.33
C PRO A 235 -6.80 59.27 7.73
N PRO A 236 -7.17 60.56 7.80
CA PRO A 236 -7.27 61.29 9.05
C PRO A 236 -8.60 60.95 9.73
N PHE A 237 -8.64 59.85 10.49
CA PHE A 237 -9.76 59.63 11.41
C PHE A 237 -9.36 59.14 12.80
N TRP A 238 -8.07 58.93 13.06
CA TRP A 238 -7.61 58.46 14.37
C TRP A 238 -6.38 59.23 14.85
N THR A 239 -6.58 60.51 15.14
CA THR A 239 -5.68 61.27 16.02
C THR A 239 -6.51 61.83 17.17
N SER A 240 -6.46 61.14 18.31
CA SER A 240 -6.75 61.66 19.65
C SER A 240 -6.07 60.66 20.60
N SER A 241 -4.82 60.93 20.98
CA SER A 241 -4.43 61.64 22.20
C SER A 241 -4.80 60.91 23.49
N SER A 242 -3.75 60.64 24.26
CA SER A 242 -3.74 60.30 25.69
C SER A 242 -4.23 58.91 26.11
N SER A 243 -3.28 58.15 26.65
CA SER A 243 -3.42 57.38 27.89
C SER A 243 -4.67 56.54 28.03
N GLN A 244 -4.72 55.38 27.38
CA GLN A 244 -5.54 54.28 27.90
C GLN A 244 -4.91 52.95 27.53
N CYS A 245 -4.60 52.18 28.57
CA CYS A 245 -4.40 50.74 28.51
C CYS A 245 -5.48 50.16 27.59
N PHE A 246 -5.09 49.39 26.56
CA PHE A 246 -6.03 48.55 25.83
C PHE A 246 -6.54 47.48 26.78
N ARG A 247 -7.60 47.85 27.50
CA ARG A 247 -8.53 46.92 28.13
C ARG A 247 -9.06 46.04 27.00
N LEU A 248 -8.88 44.72 27.17
CA LEU A 248 -9.53 43.70 26.36
C LEU A 248 -10.97 44.13 26.04
N PRO A 249 -11.41 44.15 24.77
CA PRO A 249 -12.82 44.29 24.50
C PRO A 249 -13.53 43.15 25.22
N LYS A 250 -14.54 43.50 26.03
CA LYS A 250 -15.47 42.53 26.58
C LYS A 250 -15.95 41.66 25.42
N ILE A 251 -15.92 40.35 25.63
CA ILE A 251 -16.61 39.37 24.81
C ILE A 251 -18.11 39.69 24.92
N GLN A 252 -18.60 40.57 24.06
CA GLN A 252 -20.02 40.77 23.84
C GLN A 252 -20.24 40.82 22.33
N GLN A 253 -20.88 39.74 21.86
CA GLN A 253 -21.63 39.63 20.61
C GLN A 253 -20.81 39.72 19.32
N ILE A 254 -20.18 38.61 18.95
CA ILE A 254 -20.07 38.26 17.53
C ILE A 254 -21.33 37.46 17.20
N SER A 255 -22.26 38.08 16.47
CA SER A 255 -23.46 37.41 15.97
C SER A 255 -23.10 36.25 15.02
N PRO A 256 -23.81 35.11 15.05
CA PRO A 256 -23.48 33.92 14.25
C PRO A 256 -23.61 34.09 12.72
N ASP A 257 -24.13 35.22 12.24
CA ASP A 257 -24.61 35.37 10.86
C ASP A 257 -23.52 35.63 9.80
N LEU A 258 -22.25 35.73 10.19
CA LEU A 258 -21.14 35.90 9.23
C LEU A 258 -20.48 34.59 8.77
N LEU A 259 -20.95 33.43 9.25
CA LEU A 259 -20.39 32.11 8.87
C LEU A 259 -21.25 31.31 7.86
N LEU A 260 -22.33 31.89 7.32
CA LEU A 260 -23.12 31.27 6.25
C LEU A 260 -23.04 32.07 4.95
N GLY A 261 -21.84 32.12 4.37
CA GLY A 261 -21.66 32.37 2.94
C GLY A 261 -22.26 31.19 2.16
N ARG A 262 -23.52 31.33 1.73
CA ARG A 262 -24.19 30.39 0.84
C ARG A 262 -23.70 30.54 -0.60
N ARG A 263 -23.49 29.37 -1.22
CA ARG A 263 -23.27 28.99 -2.62
C ARG A 263 -21.82 29.04 -3.12
#